data_AF-A0A925N3E0-F1
#
_entry.id   AF-A0A925N3E0-F1
#
_cell.length_a   1.000
_cell.length_b   1.000
_cell.length_c   1.000
_cell.angle_alpha   90.00
_cell.angle_beta   90.00
_cell.angle_gamma   90.00
#
_symmetry.space_group_name_H-M   'P 1'
#
loop_
_entity.id
_entity.type
_entity.pdbx_description
1 polymer ?
#
loop_
_entity_poly.entity_id
_entity_poly.type
_entity_poly.pdbx_seq_one_letter_code
_entity_poly.pdbx_strand_id
1 'polypeptide(L)'
;MIGRANTDVIVRTTTGDIDIAAGRDVSLLNRQAVAYTTGAPVPVASLAGWVRPQSTGSAYAVVGGTAQSPMLDGSGTVIVRAERDVLGAPAGPNARTQYATQWWWRGDSAGTTNVVSWWSRYDKFRQGFGSLGGGDVQVSAGRDARNVQLAAGSSGYIVPTVSGTDPQVVRFGAGSASLQADRNVSGGLVVADGPRLRVSAGNDVEAGARIVNEGSAYLQVLHGNSMVDIDARSDSIVGRVAGLGLLPSASQYTNTQDNGRLGFVLGGLAPDATLRAVATSGDLRYASQSPQLNDIENTVSFQVPSVIPSRALIAAPAGAANIDATLGQIPDDRAELLIASRDSLRVARVVVKGVEPVATTPGRYSPTAAVVPTFLFLNNATPLQADGAEPVRLISAQGDVTLANGIQLAAPVRVIAARDILAEASRIDVQHQSDSVLSLFEAGRDINLPNTQSFGIKVHGPGDLVALAGRNVDLDTTAGFSAQGNRENSALPATSAKITIVPGVASGDWSTAQTRYF
;
A
#
# COMPACT_ATOMS: atom_id res chain seq x y z
N MET A 1 3.39 28.37 16.00
CA MET A 1 1.96 27.98 15.90
C MET A 1 1.39 28.55 14.62
N ILE A 2 0.68 27.74 13.83
CA ILE A 2 -0.03 28.19 12.63
C ILE A 2 -1.52 27.96 12.88
N GLY A 3 -2.30 29.05 12.91
CA GLY A 3 -3.73 28.98 13.25
C GLY A 3 -4.15 29.80 14.47
N ARG A 4 -5.45 30.01 14.59
CA ARG A 4 -6.19 30.20 15.84
C ARG A 4 -7.38 29.23 15.81
N ALA A 5 -7.98 28.89 16.96
CA ALA A 5 -9.18 28.06 16.94
C ALA A 5 -10.26 28.69 16.05
N ASN A 6 -10.86 27.91 15.13
CA ASN A 6 -11.93 28.32 14.22
C ASN A 6 -11.56 29.40 13.16
N THR A 7 -10.29 29.52 12.76
CA THR A 7 -9.90 30.42 11.66
C THR A 7 -9.08 29.68 10.61
N ASP A 8 -9.46 29.82 9.35
CA ASP A 8 -8.70 29.33 8.19
C ASP A 8 -7.36 30.05 8.16
N VAL A 9 -6.26 29.29 8.24
CA VAL A 9 -4.92 29.85 8.13
C VAL A 9 -4.19 29.12 7.02
N ILE A 10 -4.00 29.84 5.91
CA ILE A 10 -3.38 29.31 4.71
C ILE A 10 -2.06 30.03 4.52
N VAL A 11 -0.96 29.28 4.61
CA VAL A 11 0.35 29.70 4.09
C VAL A 11 0.48 29.06 2.72
N ARG A 12 0.53 29.86 1.66
CA ARG A 12 0.70 29.30 0.32
C ARG A 12 1.55 30.16 -0.58
N THR A 13 2.21 29.49 -1.50
CA THR A 13 2.88 30.09 -2.66
C THR A 13 2.66 29.19 -3.86
N THR A 14 2.91 29.69 -5.06
CA THR A 14 2.77 28.90 -6.28
C THR A 14 4.05 28.09 -6.50
N THR A 15 5.06 28.71 -7.11
CA THR A 15 6.34 28.09 -7.49
C THR A 15 7.45 28.37 -6.48
N GLY A 16 7.21 29.20 -5.46
CA GLY A 16 8.20 29.49 -4.43
C GLY A 16 8.28 28.39 -3.37
N ASP A 17 9.32 28.44 -2.56
CA ASP A 17 9.49 27.53 -1.42
C ASP A 17 8.82 28.07 -0.16
N ILE A 18 8.51 27.15 0.77
CA ILE A 18 8.06 27.47 2.13
C ILE A 18 9.04 26.82 3.10
N ASP A 19 9.74 27.64 3.91
CA ASP A 19 10.56 27.16 5.04
C ASP A 19 9.95 27.62 6.36
N ILE A 20 9.56 26.66 7.21
CA ILE A 20 9.00 26.88 8.54
C ILE A 20 9.99 26.32 9.55
N ALA A 21 10.57 27.19 10.37
CA ALA A 21 11.48 26.80 11.45
C ALA A 21 10.96 27.30 12.81
N ALA A 22 11.08 26.48 13.85
CA ALA A 22 10.78 26.86 15.22
C ALA A 22 11.77 26.24 16.21
N GLY A 23 12.29 27.04 17.15
CA GLY A 23 13.12 26.56 18.28
C GLY A 23 12.36 25.75 19.34
N ARG A 24 11.08 25.44 19.10
CA ARG A 24 10.26 24.56 19.93
C ARG A 24 9.37 23.74 19.00
N ASP A 25 8.08 24.06 18.94
CA ASP A 25 7.11 23.27 18.20
C ASP A 25 6.59 24.00 16.97
N VAL A 26 6.33 23.23 15.91
CA VAL A 26 5.42 23.62 14.85
C VAL A 26 4.10 22.90 15.10
N SER A 27 3.00 23.65 15.19
CA SER A 27 1.67 23.07 15.42
C SER A 27 0.65 23.70 14.49
N LEU A 28 -0.09 22.83 13.79
CA LEU A 28 -1.30 23.16 13.05
C LEU A 28 -2.48 23.12 14.03
N LEU A 29 -3.04 24.27 14.37
CA LEU A 29 -4.00 24.35 15.48
C LEU A 29 -5.43 23.96 15.11
N ASN A 30 -5.75 23.79 13.82
CA ASN A 30 -7.07 23.38 13.36
C ASN A 30 -7.00 22.72 11.97
N ARG A 31 -8.14 22.22 11.50
CA ARG A 31 -8.33 21.51 10.21
C ARG A 31 -8.34 22.37 8.95
N GLN A 32 -8.06 23.66 9.09
CA GLN A 32 -7.95 24.64 7.99
C GLN A 32 -6.59 25.36 8.06
N ALA A 33 -5.72 24.92 8.98
CA ALA A 33 -4.33 25.35 9.05
C ALA A 33 -3.51 24.50 8.09
N VAL A 34 -3.08 25.10 6.98
CA VAL A 34 -2.30 24.44 5.93
C VAL A 34 -1.13 25.29 5.49
N ALA A 35 -0.06 24.60 5.10
CA ALA A 35 1.03 25.22 4.36
C ALA A 35 1.31 24.42 3.09
N TYR A 36 1.13 25.02 1.92
CA TYR A 36 1.35 24.29 0.67
C TYR A 36 1.85 25.13 -0.50
N THR A 37 2.53 24.45 -1.43
CA THR A 37 2.92 24.96 -2.74
C THR A 37 2.02 24.33 -3.82
N THR A 38 1.71 25.06 -4.89
CA THR A 38 0.83 24.56 -5.97
C THR A 38 1.51 24.38 -7.31
N GLY A 39 2.63 25.04 -7.56
CA GLY A 39 3.20 25.17 -8.91
C GLY A 39 2.39 26.11 -9.81
N ALA A 40 2.77 26.12 -11.09
CA ALA A 40 2.13 26.88 -12.15
C ALA A 40 1.18 25.98 -12.98
N PRO A 41 0.02 26.50 -13.41
CA PRO A 41 -0.84 25.77 -14.34
C PRO A 41 -0.12 25.52 -15.68
N VAL A 42 -0.06 24.26 -16.11
CA VAL A 42 0.46 23.90 -17.43
C VAL A 42 -0.55 24.38 -18.49
N PRO A 43 -0.12 25.16 -19.50
CA PRO A 43 -1.02 25.67 -20.53
C PRO A 43 -1.79 24.55 -21.23
N VAL A 44 -3.11 24.68 -21.34
CA VAL A 44 -3.95 23.63 -21.98
C VAL A 44 -3.51 23.35 -23.41
N ALA A 45 -3.02 24.36 -24.13
CA ALA A 45 -2.52 24.23 -25.50
C ALA A 45 -1.27 23.33 -25.63
N SER A 46 -0.52 23.08 -24.55
CA SER A 46 0.64 22.17 -24.54
C SER A 46 0.29 20.75 -24.11
N LEU A 47 -0.94 20.47 -23.70
CA LEU A 47 -1.37 19.15 -23.24
C LEU A 47 -1.81 18.28 -24.43
N ALA A 48 -0.84 17.76 -25.19
CA ALA A 48 -1.10 16.93 -26.36
C ALA A 48 -1.94 15.69 -26.00
N GLY A 49 -3.01 15.43 -26.76
CA GLY A 49 -3.92 14.31 -26.55
C GLY A 49 -4.82 14.43 -25.32
N TRP A 50 -4.65 15.47 -24.49
CA TRP A 50 -5.51 15.69 -23.35
C TRP A 50 -6.87 16.22 -23.78
N VAL A 51 -7.92 15.57 -23.32
CA VAL A 51 -9.29 16.06 -23.44
C VAL A 51 -9.79 16.38 -22.05
N ARG A 52 -10.23 17.63 -21.86
CA ARG A 52 -10.80 18.06 -20.59
C ARG A 52 -11.98 17.16 -20.20
N PRO A 53 -11.99 16.56 -18.99
CA PRO A 53 -13.19 15.91 -18.46
C PRO A 53 -14.42 16.83 -18.53
N GLN A 54 -15.49 16.39 -19.21
CA GLN A 54 -16.68 17.22 -19.48
C GLN A 54 -17.43 17.56 -18.20
N SER A 55 -17.55 18.84 -17.80
CA SER A 55 -18.08 19.31 -16.50
C SER A 55 -19.42 20.06 -16.51
N THR A 56 -20.35 19.76 -15.58
CA THR A 56 -21.40 20.69 -15.10
C THR A 56 -20.97 21.36 -13.77
N GLY A 57 -20.01 22.30 -13.84
CA GLY A 57 -19.64 23.20 -12.73
C GLY A 57 -18.74 22.61 -11.61
N SER A 58 -17.79 23.42 -11.11
CA SER A 58 -16.98 23.20 -9.89
C SER A 58 -15.88 22.11 -9.88
N ALA A 59 -15.57 21.46 -11.01
CA ALA A 59 -14.51 20.44 -11.09
C ALA A 59 -13.07 21.00 -11.09
N TYR A 60 -12.92 22.25 -11.52
CA TYR A 60 -11.64 22.96 -11.66
C TYR A 60 -11.61 24.19 -10.76
N ALA A 61 -10.41 24.60 -10.36
CA ALA A 61 -10.23 25.90 -9.72
C ALA A 61 -10.57 27.01 -10.74
N VAL A 62 -11.36 28.00 -10.31
CA VAL A 62 -11.76 29.14 -11.14
C VAL A 62 -11.10 30.40 -10.60
N VAL A 63 -10.35 31.10 -11.44
CA VAL A 63 -9.70 32.37 -11.10
C VAL A 63 -10.18 33.41 -12.11
N GLY A 64 -10.74 34.53 -11.63
CA GLY A 64 -11.29 35.57 -12.50
C GLY A 64 -12.39 35.07 -13.45
N GLY A 65 -13.19 34.09 -13.03
CA GLY A 65 -14.24 33.48 -13.86
C GLY A 65 -13.74 32.45 -14.88
N THR A 66 -12.42 32.23 -14.99
CA THR A 66 -11.83 31.27 -15.93
C THR A 66 -11.34 30.03 -15.20
N ALA A 67 -11.78 28.86 -15.67
CA ALA A 67 -11.31 27.57 -15.18
C ALA A 67 -9.82 27.40 -15.52
N GLN A 68 -9.00 27.24 -14.49
CA GLN A 68 -7.57 27.00 -14.61
C GLN A 68 -7.28 25.59 -15.12
N SER A 69 -6.10 25.41 -15.70
CA SER A 69 -5.61 24.06 -15.99
C SER A 69 -5.51 23.26 -14.68
N PRO A 70 -6.05 22.03 -14.62
CA PRO A 70 -5.85 21.15 -13.47
C PRO A 70 -4.42 20.60 -13.38
N MET A 71 -3.65 20.68 -14.47
CA MET A 71 -2.29 20.19 -14.54
C MET A 71 -1.37 21.25 -13.96
N LEU A 72 -0.65 20.90 -12.90
CA LEU A 72 0.22 21.79 -12.15
C LEU A 72 1.64 21.25 -12.20
N ASP A 73 2.61 22.13 -12.44
CA ASP A 73 4.03 21.78 -12.51
C ASP A 73 4.92 22.87 -11.89
N GLY A 74 6.15 22.50 -11.54
CA GLY A 74 7.14 23.42 -10.99
C GLY A 74 6.76 24.00 -9.62
N SER A 75 6.10 23.22 -8.77
CA SER A 75 5.84 23.60 -7.37
C SER A 75 7.13 23.65 -6.57
N GLY A 76 7.25 24.62 -5.67
CA GLY A 76 8.40 24.72 -4.77
C GLY A 76 8.34 23.70 -3.62
N THR A 77 9.41 23.64 -2.85
CA THR A 77 9.59 22.72 -1.72
C THR A 77 8.96 23.28 -0.45
N VAL A 78 8.34 22.40 0.36
CA VAL A 78 7.88 22.73 1.72
C VAL A 78 8.80 22.06 2.72
N ILE A 79 9.48 22.85 3.54
CA ILE A 79 10.33 22.35 4.62
C ILE A 79 9.81 22.82 5.97
N VAL A 80 9.68 21.90 6.91
CA VAL A 80 9.27 22.16 8.30
C VAL A 80 10.29 21.60 9.25
N ARG A 81 10.79 22.44 10.15
CA ARG A 81 11.78 22.08 11.17
C ARG A 81 11.31 22.57 12.53
N ALA A 82 11.23 21.67 13.49
CA ALA A 82 10.96 21.98 14.89
C ALA A 82 12.06 21.36 15.75
N GLU A 83 12.69 22.14 16.63
CA GLU A 83 13.66 21.60 17.59
C GLU A 83 13.03 20.65 18.61
N ARG A 84 11.70 20.67 18.76
CA ARG A 84 10.94 19.76 19.61
C ARG A 84 9.90 18.97 18.81
N ASP A 85 8.63 19.40 18.80
CA ASP A 85 7.56 18.59 18.20
C ASP A 85 7.01 19.21 16.91
N VAL A 86 6.61 18.37 15.96
CA VAL A 86 5.70 18.75 14.88
C VAL A 86 4.34 18.12 15.14
N LEU A 87 3.35 18.97 15.38
CA LEU A 87 2.00 18.57 15.73
C LEU A 87 1.05 18.88 14.55
N GLY A 88 0.49 17.83 13.97
CA GLY A 88 -0.64 17.97 13.05
C GLY A 88 -1.91 18.44 13.76
N ALA A 89 -3.00 18.56 13.00
CA ALA A 89 -4.26 19.07 13.54
C ALA A 89 -4.69 18.28 14.81
N PRO A 90 -5.14 18.98 15.87
CA PRO A 90 -5.37 18.37 17.17
C PRO A 90 -6.45 17.28 17.09
N ALA A 91 -6.20 16.16 17.77
CA ALA A 91 -7.21 15.14 18.02
C ALA A 91 -8.25 15.69 19.00
N GLY A 92 -9.52 15.62 18.62
CA GLY A 92 -10.67 16.05 19.41
C GLY A 92 -11.94 15.35 18.91
N PRO A 93 -13.07 15.45 19.62
CA PRO A 93 -14.30 14.72 19.25
C PRO A 93 -14.85 15.06 17.86
N ASN A 94 -14.40 16.18 17.27
CA ASN A 94 -14.74 16.62 15.91
C ASN A 94 -13.51 16.66 14.98
N ALA A 95 -12.34 16.18 15.43
CA ALA A 95 -11.17 16.08 14.58
C ALA A 95 -11.39 14.94 13.59
N ARG A 96 -11.45 15.26 12.31
CA ARG A 96 -11.55 14.28 11.23
C ARG A 96 -10.31 14.39 10.37
N THR A 97 -9.72 13.26 10.04
CA THR A 97 -8.50 13.20 9.23
C THR A 97 -8.87 13.44 7.77
N GLN A 98 -8.37 14.51 7.15
CA GLN A 98 -8.51 14.65 5.70
C GLN A 98 -7.70 13.56 5.00
N TYR A 99 -8.35 12.81 4.11
CA TYR A 99 -7.71 11.75 3.35
C TYR A 99 -7.41 12.18 1.92
N ALA A 100 -6.43 11.51 1.28
CA ALA A 100 -5.93 11.94 -0.03
C ALA A 100 -7.03 12.01 -1.10
N THR A 101 -7.98 11.07 -1.08
CA THR A 101 -9.06 10.97 -2.08
C THR A 101 -10.09 12.10 -2.02
N GLN A 102 -9.93 13.05 -1.10
CA GLN A 102 -10.79 14.24 -0.96
C GLN A 102 -10.24 15.46 -1.70
N TRP A 103 -8.92 15.51 -1.91
CA TRP A 103 -8.25 16.58 -2.67
C TRP A 103 -7.53 16.05 -3.91
N TRP A 104 -7.15 14.77 -3.96
CA TRP A 104 -6.60 14.12 -5.13
C TRP A 104 -7.74 13.58 -5.99
N TRP A 105 -8.12 14.36 -7.00
CA TRP A 105 -9.27 14.13 -7.85
C TRP A 105 -8.88 13.39 -9.11
N ARG A 106 -9.85 12.72 -9.70
CA ARG A 106 -9.73 12.09 -11.02
C ARG A 106 -11.07 12.14 -11.75
N GLY A 107 -10.99 12.09 -13.07
CA GLY A 107 -12.16 12.12 -13.96
C GLY A 107 -11.78 11.69 -15.37
N ASP A 108 -12.78 11.37 -16.18
CA ASP A 108 -12.60 10.98 -17.57
C ASP A 108 -13.29 11.95 -18.54
N SER A 109 -12.80 11.99 -19.78
CA SER A 109 -13.50 12.66 -20.87
C SER A 109 -14.67 11.77 -21.33
N ALA A 110 -15.91 12.20 -21.13
CA ALA A 110 -17.07 11.49 -21.69
C ALA A 110 -17.01 11.44 -23.24
N GLY A 111 -17.32 10.30 -23.84
CA GLY A 111 -17.38 10.12 -25.31
C GLY A 111 -16.35 9.13 -25.87
N THR A 112 -15.89 9.36 -27.11
CA THR A 112 -15.03 8.43 -27.89
C THR A 112 -13.55 8.41 -27.50
N THR A 113 -13.08 9.36 -26.70
CA THR A 113 -11.64 9.53 -26.42
C THR A 113 -11.16 8.88 -25.14
N ASN A 114 -12.03 8.52 -24.18
CA ASN A 114 -11.70 7.81 -22.93
C ASN A 114 -10.41 8.27 -22.21
N VAL A 115 -10.05 9.55 -22.30
CA VAL A 115 -8.88 10.11 -21.61
C VAL A 115 -9.19 10.18 -20.13
N VAL A 116 -8.32 9.60 -19.31
CA VAL A 116 -8.49 9.58 -17.86
C VAL A 116 -7.46 10.52 -17.25
N SER A 117 -7.89 11.45 -16.41
CA SER A 117 -7.02 12.46 -15.78
C SER A 117 -7.07 12.38 -14.27
N TRP A 118 -5.99 12.77 -13.61
CA TRP A 118 -5.93 13.01 -12.16
C TRP A 118 -5.22 14.32 -11.85
N TRP A 119 -5.59 14.95 -10.75
CA TRP A 119 -5.04 16.24 -10.33
C TRP A 119 -5.29 16.54 -8.86
N SER A 120 -4.50 17.47 -8.33
CA SER A 120 -4.70 17.99 -6.97
C SER A 120 -5.65 19.19 -6.98
N ARG A 121 -6.75 19.10 -6.24
CA ARG A 121 -7.62 20.23 -5.88
C ARG A 121 -7.02 20.95 -4.68
N TYR A 122 -6.06 21.83 -4.94
CA TYR A 122 -5.41 22.62 -3.89
C TYR A 122 -6.40 23.51 -3.11
N ASP A 123 -7.53 23.91 -3.72
CA ASP A 123 -8.63 24.61 -3.04
C ASP A 123 -9.40 23.74 -2.04
N LYS A 124 -9.23 22.41 -2.14
CA LYS A 124 -9.80 21.41 -1.24
C LYS A 124 -8.76 20.84 -0.27
N PHE A 125 -7.47 21.12 -0.45
CA PHE A 125 -6.44 20.73 0.51
C PHE A 125 -6.57 21.57 1.79
N ARG A 126 -6.91 20.91 2.91
CA ARG A 126 -7.34 21.56 4.15
C ARG A 126 -6.53 21.11 5.37
N GLN A 127 -5.70 20.07 5.28
CA GLN A 127 -4.91 19.62 6.41
C GLN A 127 -3.49 19.26 6.01
N GLY A 128 -2.52 19.73 6.79
CA GLY A 128 -1.12 19.33 6.68
C GLY A 128 -0.23 20.27 5.87
N PHE A 129 0.87 19.69 5.42
CA PHE A 129 1.91 20.30 4.61
C PHE A 129 1.90 19.67 3.22
N GLY A 130 1.94 20.46 2.15
CA GLY A 130 1.76 19.92 0.81
C GLY A 130 2.54 20.61 -0.29
N SER A 131 2.90 19.85 -1.32
CA SER A 131 3.35 20.33 -2.61
C SER A 131 2.52 19.64 -3.68
N LEU A 132 1.70 20.41 -4.39
CA LEU A 132 0.61 19.90 -5.22
C LEU A 132 0.89 20.06 -6.73
N GLY A 133 2.14 20.32 -7.09
CA GLY A 133 2.62 20.43 -8.46
C GLY A 133 4.10 20.02 -8.61
N GLY A 134 4.55 19.06 -7.79
CA GLY A 134 5.83 18.35 -8.02
C GLY A 134 7.05 18.70 -7.17
N GLY A 135 6.97 19.66 -6.25
CA GLY A 135 8.05 19.92 -5.28
C GLY A 135 8.04 18.92 -4.11
N ASP A 136 9.11 18.88 -3.34
CA ASP A 136 9.24 17.97 -2.20
C ASP A 136 8.56 18.51 -0.93
N VAL A 137 8.17 17.61 -0.02
CA VAL A 137 7.71 17.97 1.33
C VAL A 137 8.58 17.26 2.37
N GLN A 138 9.23 18.04 3.23
CA GLN A 138 10.14 17.54 4.26
C GLN A 138 9.74 18.07 5.62
N VAL A 139 9.55 17.17 6.58
CA VAL A 139 9.22 17.53 7.97
C VAL A 139 10.18 16.82 8.92
N SER A 140 10.80 17.60 9.80
CA SER A 140 11.71 17.13 10.83
C SER A 140 11.31 17.66 12.21
N ALA A 141 11.21 16.75 13.17
CA ALA A 141 10.96 17.05 14.58
C ALA A 141 12.13 16.55 15.43
N GLY A 142 12.72 17.43 16.25
CA GLY A 142 13.78 17.06 17.21
C GLY A 142 13.32 16.14 18.34
N ARG A 143 12.02 15.86 18.43
CA ARG A 143 11.42 14.88 19.34
C ARG A 143 10.30 14.09 18.66
N ASP A 144 9.06 14.58 18.68
CA ASP A 144 7.92 13.80 18.16
C ASP A 144 7.27 14.44 16.93
N ALA A 145 6.87 13.62 15.98
CA ALA A 145 5.88 13.97 14.98
C ALA A 145 4.54 13.32 15.35
N ARG A 146 3.48 14.11 15.53
CA ARG A 146 2.17 13.60 15.96
C ARG A 146 1.07 13.97 14.98
N ASN A 147 0.41 12.95 14.41
CA ASN A 147 -0.68 13.09 13.43
C ASN A 147 -0.33 14.05 12.28
N VAL A 148 0.93 14.07 11.86
CA VAL A 148 1.41 14.95 10.78
C VAL A 148 0.86 14.45 9.45
N GLN A 149 0.43 15.38 8.60
CA GLN A 149 -0.01 15.08 7.25
C GLN A 149 0.90 15.73 6.22
N LEU A 150 1.44 14.93 5.32
CA LEU A 150 2.30 15.34 4.21
C LEU A 150 1.68 14.91 2.89
N ALA A 151 1.71 15.79 1.90
CA ALA A 151 1.21 15.47 0.56
C ALA A 151 2.14 16.03 -0.54
N ALA A 152 2.81 15.15 -1.26
CA ALA A 152 3.52 15.47 -2.49
C ALA A 152 2.75 14.89 -3.68
N GLY A 153 1.76 15.65 -4.17
CA GLY A 153 0.83 15.21 -5.21
C GLY A 153 1.32 15.54 -6.61
N SER A 154 0.99 14.66 -7.57
CA SER A 154 1.13 14.92 -9.00
C SER A 154 -0.21 15.27 -9.65
N SER A 155 -0.13 15.64 -10.91
CA SER A 155 -1.25 15.65 -11.85
C SER A 155 -0.85 14.93 -13.12
N GLY A 156 -1.82 14.49 -13.92
CA GLY A 156 -1.53 13.81 -15.16
C GLY A 156 -2.75 13.24 -15.85
N TYR A 157 -2.50 12.58 -16.97
CA TYR A 157 -3.54 11.93 -17.75
C TYR A 157 -3.01 10.73 -18.53
N ILE A 158 -3.94 9.85 -18.88
CA ILE A 158 -3.72 8.66 -19.70
C ILE A 158 -4.44 8.91 -21.02
N VAL A 159 -3.67 8.96 -22.10
CA VAL A 159 -4.20 8.93 -23.47
C VAL A 159 -4.36 7.46 -23.85
N PRO A 160 -5.60 6.97 -24.04
CA PRO A 160 -5.81 5.58 -24.39
C PRO A 160 -5.25 5.27 -25.78
N THR A 161 -4.92 4.00 -25.98
CA THR A 161 -4.45 3.42 -27.24
C THR A 161 -5.29 3.86 -28.44
N VAL A 162 -4.62 4.32 -29.50
CA VAL A 162 -5.18 4.33 -30.85
C VAL A 162 -4.55 3.15 -31.60
N SER A 163 -5.37 2.17 -32.00
CA SER A 163 -5.03 0.97 -32.79
C SER A 163 -3.56 0.52 -32.75
N GLY A 164 -3.18 -0.28 -31.75
CA GLY A 164 -1.88 -0.99 -31.72
C GLY A 164 -0.73 -0.30 -30.96
N THR A 165 -1.01 0.73 -30.16
CA THR A 165 -0.03 1.44 -29.32
C THR A 165 -0.35 1.33 -27.83
N ASP A 166 0.65 1.24 -26.95
CA ASP A 166 0.39 1.23 -25.50
C ASP A 166 -0.20 2.57 -25.03
N PRO A 167 -1.06 2.58 -23.99
CA PRO A 167 -1.61 3.82 -23.45
C PRO A 167 -0.49 4.73 -22.95
N GLN A 168 -0.53 6.00 -23.35
CA GLN A 168 0.49 6.97 -22.97
C GLN A 168 0.11 7.64 -21.64
N VAL A 169 0.99 7.52 -20.65
CA VAL A 169 0.87 8.23 -19.38
C VAL A 169 1.66 9.53 -19.45
N VAL A 170 0.98 10.66 -19.28
CA VAL A 170 1.60 11.98 -19.15
C VAL A 170 1.46 12.44 -17.71
N ARG A 171 2.59 12.80 -17.07
CA ARG A 171 2.61 13.27 -15.68
C ARG A 171 3.23 14.66 -15.58
N PHE A 172 2.70 15.47 -14.67
CA PHE A 172 3.19 16.79 -14.32
C PHE A 172 3.35 16.87 -12.81
N GLY A 173 4.54 17.32 -12.41
CA GLY A 173 5.01 17.21 -11.05
C GLY A 173 5.11 15.76 -10.57
N ALA A 174 6.03 15.50 -9.65
CA ALA A 174 6.00 14.35 -8.76
C ALA A 174 7.02 14.61 -7.64
N GLY A 175 6.54 14.95 -6.45
CA GLY A 175 7.41 15.27 -5.32
C GLY A 175 7.65 14.07 -4.41
N SER A 176 8.77 14.10 -3.71
CA SER A 176 9.06 13.18 -2.61
C SER A 176 8.46 13.70 -1.31
N ALA A 177 8.14 12.79 -0.39
CA ALA A 177 7.71 13.14 0.97
C ALA A 177 8.65 12.50 2.01
N SER A 178 9.06 13.28 3.01
CA SER A 178 9.88 12.79 4.13
C SER A 178 9.34 13.29 5.47
N LEU A 179 9.05 12.35 6.37
CA LEU A 179 8.69 12.61 7.76
C LEU A 179 9.75 11.99 8.67
N GLN A 180 10.43 12.82 9.46
CA GLN A 180 11.43 12.39 10.43
C GLN A 180 11.11 12.92 11.83
N ALA A 181 11.24 12.05 12.83
CA ALA A 181 11.21 12.42 14.23
C ALA A 181 12.37 11.74 14.97
N ASP A 182 13.12 12.48 15.78
CA ASP A 182 14.26 11.91 16.52
C ASP A 182 13.82 10.97 17.66
N ARG A 183 12.53 10.99 18.02
CA ARG A 183 11.89 10.03 18.93
C ARG A 183 10.75 9.30 18.23
N ASN A 184 9.51 9.77 18.34
CA ASN A 184 8.35 8.99 17.87
C ASN A 184 7.65 9.64 16.68
N VAL A 185 7.20 8.81 15.74
CA VAL A 185 6.16 9.17 14.76
C VAL A 185 4.86 8.51 15.21
N SER A 186 3.88 9.31 15.63
CA SER A 186 2.59 8.81 16.11
C SER A 186 1.50 9.16 15.12
N GLY A 187 1.03 8.16 14.37
CA GLY A 187 -0.01 8.34 13.36
C GLY A 187 0.35 9.25 12.19
N GLY A 188 -0.69 9.73 11.49
CA GLY A 188 -0.56 10.67 10.38
C GLY A 188 -0.83 10.06 9.00
N LEU A 189 -0.72 10.90 7.97
CA LEU A 189 -0.92 10.54 6.57
C LEU A 189 0.23 11.08 5.74
N VAL A 190 0.96 10.20 5.05
CA VAL A 190 2.05 10.59 4.15
C VAL A 190 1.70 10.14 2.76
N VAL A 191 1.64 11.09 1.82
CA VAL A 191 1.31 10.86 0.42
C VAL A 191 2.46 11.34 -0.45
N ALA A 192 2.94 10.52 -1.37
CA ALA A 192 3.89 10.93 -2.40
C ALA A 192 3.59 10.21 -3.71
N ASP A 193 3.62 10.94 -4.83
CA ASP A 193 3.60 10.35 -6.19
C ASP A 193 4.96 10.41 -6.89
N GLY A 194 5.98 11.01 -6.24
CA GLY A 194 7.35 11.09 -6.72
C GLY A 194 8.24 9.89 -6.38
N PRO A 195 9.57 10.03 -6.52
CA PRO A 195 10.49 8.88 -6.47
C PRO A 195 10.67 8.27 -5.07
N ARG A 196 10.41 9.04 -4.00
CA ARG A 196 10.63 8.59 -2.62
C ARG A 196 9.52 9.01 -1.65
N LEU A 197 9.18 8.10 -0.75
CA LEU A 197 8.34 8.35 0.41
C LEU A 197 9.05 7.76 1.63
N ARG A 198 9.49 8.60 2.57
CA ARG A 198 10.23 8.15 3.76
C ARG A 198 9.54 8.55 5.05
N VAL A 199 9.40 7.61 5.97
CA VAL A 199 9.03 7.85 7.37
C VAL A 199 10.11 7.25 8.27
N SER A 200 10.68 8.06 9.15
CA SER A 200 11.72 7.60 10.08
C SER A 200 11.45 8.08 11.49
N ALA A 201 11.49 7.16 12.45
CA ALA A 201 11.40 7.42 13.88
C ALA A 201 12.69 6.96 14.57
N GLY A 202 13.31 7.86 15.34
CA GLY A 202 14.49 7.53 16.15
C GLY A 202 14.21 6.58 17.32
N ASN A 203 12.94 6.34 17.63
CA ASN A 203 12.43 5.34 18.56
C ASN A 203 11.27 4.56 17.92
N ASP A 204 10.00 4.98 18.11
CA ASP A 204 8.84 4.20 17.67
C ASP A 204 8.04 4.84 16.53
N VAL A 205 7.52 4.01 15.63
CA VAL A 205 6.33 4.36 14.85
C VAL A 205 5.13 3.78 15.59
N GLU A 206 4.29 4.64 16.16
CA GLU A 206 3.20 4.23 17.04
C GLU A 206 1.82 4.69 16.54
N ALA A 207 0.77 4.10 17.09
CA ALA A 207 -0.58 4.58 16.86
C ALA A 207 -0.75 5.96 17.52
N GLY A 208 -1.24 6.94 16.75
CA GLY A 208 -1.64 8.24 17.28
C GLY A 208 -2.86 8.15 18.19
N ALA A 209 -3.16 9.27 18.85
CA ALA A 209 -4.34 9.39 19.71
C ALA A 209 -5.61 8.92 18.98
N ARG A 210 -6.44 8.13 19.68
CA ARG A 210 -7.72 7.68 19.14
C ARG A 210 -8.56 8.88 18.73
N ILE A 211 -8.97 8.89 17.47
CA ILE A 211 -9.90 9.87 16.94
C ILE A 211 -11.31 9.31 17.15
N VAL A 212 -12.17 10.11 17.79
CA VAL A 212 -13.56 9.72 18.08
C VAL A 212 -14.26 9.43 16.75
N ASN A 213 -14.87 8.26 16.63
CA ASN A 213 -15.48 7.73 15.41
C ASN A 213 -14.53 7.35 14.25
N GLU A 214 -13.20 7.52 14.35
CA GLU A 214 -12.26 7.06 13.30
C GLU A 214 -11.34 5.90 13.72
N GLY A 215 -11.27 5.60 15.03
CA GLY A 215 -10.37 4.57 15.57
C GLY A 215 -9.02 5.15 15.98
N SER A 216 -8.03 4.29 16.22
CA SER A 216 -6.66 4.77 16.48
C SER A 216 -6.08 5.38 15.21
N ALA A 217 -5.43 6.54 15.32
CA ALA A 217 -4.81 7.21 14.18
C ALA A 217 -3.48 6.51 13.83
N TYR A 218 -3.52 5.38 13.15
CA TYR A 218 -2.30 4.72 12.69
C TYR A 218 -1.66 5.50 11.53
N LEU A 219 -0.36 5.31 11.31
CA LEU A 219 0.34 5.84 10.15
C LEU A 219 -0.26 5.28 8.86
N GLN A 220 -0.72 6.17 7.98
CA GLN A 220 -1.22 5.87 6.64
C GLN A 220 -0.18 6.32 5.62
N VAL A 221 0.21 5.40 4.72
CA VAL A 221 1.20 5.67 3.67
C VAL A 221 0.57 5.41 2.31
N LEU A 222 0.45 6.45 1.50
CA LEU A 222 -0.12 6.40 0.17
C LEU A 222 0.93 6.73 -0.87
N HIS A 223 1.16 5.83 -1.80
CA HIS A 223 2.27 5.95 -2.75
C HIS A 223 1.79 5.96 -4.20
N GLY A 224 2.49 6.71 -5.03
CA GLY A 224 2.52 6.55 -6.47
C GLY A 224 3.57 5.54 -6.87
N ASN A 225 4.39 5.90 -7.86
CA ASN A 225 5.56 5.13 -8.27
C ASN A 225 6.78 5.40 -7.36
N SER A 226 6.61 5.27 -6.05
CA SER A 226 7.60 5.66 -5.04
C SER A 226 8.34 4.46 -4.44
N MET A 227 9.61 4.65 -4.11
CA MET A 227 10.29 3.82 -3.12
C MET A 227 9.82 4.24 -1.72
N VAL A 228 9.13 3.32 -1.02
CA VAL A 228 8.55 3.57 0.30
C VAL A 228 9.46 2.97 1.37
N ASP A 229 10.03 3.83 2.23
CA ASP A 229 10.85 3.44 3.38
C ASP A 229 10.17 3.85 4.69
N ILE A 230 9.92 2.89 5.56
CA ILE A 230 9.40 3.09 6.92
C ILE A 230 10.39 2.46 7.90
N ASP A 231 11.09 3.28 8.67
CA ASP A 231 12.08 2.83 9.64
C ASP A 231 11.71 3.28 11.05
N ALA A 232 11.65 2.33 11.99
CA ALA A 232 11.65 2.59 13.43
C ALA A 232 12.90 1.96 14.06
N ARG A 233 13.49 2.67 15.03
CA ARG A 233 14.59 2.10 15.80
C ARG A 233 14.11 0.97 16.69
N SER A 234 12.98 1.16 17.39
CA SER A 234 12.37 0.18 18.28
C SER A 234 11.12 -0.40 17.62
N ASP A 235 9.91 -0.10 18.11
CA ASP A 235 8.68 -0.74 17.63
C ASP A 235 8.09 0.03 16.44
N SER A 236 7.44 -0.69 15.52
CA SER A 236 6.76 -0.08 14.37
C SER A 236 5.36 -0.62 14.19
N ILE A 237 4.36 0.24 14.34
CA ILE A 237 2.96 -0.02 14.05
C ILE A 237 2.54 0.74 12.79
N VAL A 238 2.53 0.03 11.65
CA VAL A 238 2.08 0.59 10.37
C VAL A 238 0.58 0.35 10.21
N GLY A 239 -0.16 1.43 9.97
CA GLY A 239 -1.60 1.36 9.74
C GLY A 239 -1.94 0.78 8.40
N ARG A 240 -1.45 1.41 7.32
CA ARG A 240 -1.78 1.03 5.95
C ARG A 240 -0.70 1.50 4.99
N VAL A 241 -0.40 0.67 3.99
CA VAL A 241 0.36 1.06 2.79
C VAL A 241 -0.47 0.74 1.56
N ALA A 242 -0.80 1.75 0.75
CA ALA A 242 -1.63 1.54 -0.44
C ALA A 242 -1.24 2.44 -1.62
N GLY A 243 -1.38 1.89 -2.83
CA GLY A 243 -1.25 2.67 -4.06
C GLY A 243 -2.33 3.74 -4.17
N LEU A 244 -1.93 5.00 -4.36
CA LEU A 244 -2.83 6.16 -4.44
C LEU A 244 -3.88 6.00 -5.55
N GLY A 245 -3.46 5.48 -6.71
CA GLY A 245 -4.34 5.19 -7.84
C GLY A 245 -5.38 4.11 -7.55
N LEU A 246 -5.04 3.12 -6.71
CA LEU A 246 -5.90 1.98 -6.36
C LEU A 246 -6.91 2.29 -5.26
N LEU A 247 -6.79 3.46 -4.61
CA LEU A 247 -7.83 3.93 -3.72
C LEU A 247 -9.06 4.37 -4.53
N PRO A 248 -10.29 3.99 -4.17
CA PRO A 248 -11.49 4.55 -4.76
C PRO A 248 -11.63 6.01 -4.35
N SER A 249 -12.16 6.83 -5.26
CA SER A 249 -12.25 8.27 -5.00
C SER A 249 -13.42 8.58 -4.08
N ALA A 250 -13.19 9.32 -2.99
CA ALA A 250 -14.23 9.81 -2.10
C ALA A 250 -14.98 11.01 -2.70
N SER A 251 -14.30 11.78 -3.54
CA SER A 251 -14.87 12.85 -4.35
C SER A 251 -14.67 12.50 -5.82
N GLN A 252 -15.76 12.42 -6.57
CA GLN A 252 -15.72 12.02 -7.98
C GLN A 252 -16.29 13.09 -8.88
N TYR A 253 -15.67 13.17 -10.05
CA TYR A 253 -16.26 13.80 -11.21
C TYR A 253 -16.78 12.70 -12.13
N THR A 254 -18.08 12.39 -12.09
CA THR A 254 -18.74 11.50 -13.06
C THR A 254 -19.84 12.27 -13.79
N ASN A 255 -19.95 12.06 -15.10
CA ASN A 255 -21.16 12.37 -15.84
C ASN A 255 -22.30 11.54 -15.24
N THR A 256 -23.47 12.15 -15.02
CA THR A 256 -24.62 11.73 -14.19
C THR A 256 -25.30 10.39 -14.53
N GLN A 257 -24.64 9.43 -15.20
CA GLN A 257 -25.20 8.12 -15.54
C GLN A 257 -24.60 6.92 -14.79
N ASP A 258 -23.43 7.05 -14.14
CA ASP A 258 -22.91 5.99 -13.26
C ASP A 258 -23.49 6.15 -11.84
N ASN A 259 -24.77 5.79 -11.69
CA ASN A 259 -25.52 5.74 -10.41
C ASN A 259 -25.04 4.61 -9.48
N GLY A 260 -23.74 4.58 -9.18
CA GLY A 260 -23.15 3.68 -8.20
C GLY A 260 -21.94 4.35 -7.57
N ARG A 261 -22.05 4.72 -6.29
CA ARG A 261 -21.12 5.50 -5.44
C ARG A 261 -19.67 4.97 -5.31
N LEU A 262 -19.24 4.07 -6.18
CA LEU A 262 -17.89 3.51 -6.28
C LEU A 262 -17.32 3.81 -7.68
N GLY A 263 -17.05 5.06 -8.02
CA GLY A 263 -16.28 5.32 -9.25
C GLY A 263 -14.84 4.83 -9.17
N PHE A 264 -14.20 4.92 -10.33
CA PHE A 264 -13.08 4.10 -10.75
C PHE A 264 -11.77 4.32 -9.99
N VAL A 265 -10.88 3.33 -10.15
CA VAL A 265 -9.48 3.42 -9.75
C VAL A 265 -8.58 3.59 -10.97
N LEU A 266 -7.35 4.07 -10.73
CA LEU A 266 -6.31 4.20 -11.74
C LEU A 266 -5.30 3.07 -11.56
N GLY A 267 -5.23 2.20 -12.57
CA GLY A 267 -4.26 1.12 -12.64
C GLY A 267 -2.99 1.53 -13.38
N GLY A 268 -1.94 0.71 -13.29
CA GLY A 268 -0.70 0.87 -14.06
C GLY A 268 0.14 2.11 -13.73
N LEU A 269 -0.13 2.77 -12.60
CA LEU A 269 0.54 4.02 -12.23
C LEU A 269 1.77 3.83 -11.32
N ALA A 270 2.09 2.61 -10.90
CA ALA A 270 3.14 2.37 -9.90
C ALA A 270 3.97 1.10 -10.16
N PRO A 271 4.49 0.89 -11.39
CA PRO A 271 5.21 -0.35 -11.72
C PRO A 271 6.50 -0.54 -10.90
N ASP A 272 7.22 0.54 -10.59
CA ASP A 272 8.50 0.48 -9.88
C ASP A 272 8.37 0.75 -8.38
N ALA A 273 7.15 0.82 -7.85
CA ALA A 273 6.95 1.06 -6.44
C ALA A 273 7.55 -0.08 -5.61
N THR A 274 8.17 0.27 -4.48
CA THR A 274 8.73 -0.69 -3.54
C THR A 274 8.33 -0.33 -2.12
N LEU A 275 8.30 -1.33 -1.24
CA LEU A 275 8.08 -1.14 0.19
C LEU A 275 9.21 -1.77 1.00
N ARG A 276 9.77 -1.00 1.93
CA ARG A 276 10.64 -1.47 3.00
C ARG A 276 10.11 -0.92 4.32
N ALA A 277 9.62 -1.80 5.19
CA ALA A 277 9.18 -1.47 6.54
C ALA A 277 10.01 -2.26 7.56
N VAL A 278 10.75 -1.57 8.44
CA VAL A 278 11.70 -2.20 9.37
C VAL A 278 11.56 -1.65 10.79
N ALA A 279 11.43 -2.55 11.75
CA ALA A 279 11.59 -2.30 13.19
C ALA A 279 12.95 -2.85 13.63
N THR A 280 13.94 -1.99 13.88
CA THR A 280 15.35 -2.42 13.96
C THR A 280 15.64 -3.26 15.21
N SER A 281 15.21 -2.80 16.38
CA SER A 281 15.44 -3.47 17.67
C SER A 281 14.17 -3.99 18.35
N GLY A 282 12.99 -3.71 17.79
CA GLY A 282 11.70 -4.02 18.37
C GLY A 282 10.78 -4.82 17.45
N ASP A 283 9.50 -4.78 17.75
CA ASP A 283 8.47 -5.52 17.05
C ASP A 283 7.88 -4.71 15.89
N LEU A 284 7.48 -5.41 14.82
CA LEU A 284 6.75 -4.83 13.72
C LEU A 284 5.30 -5.34 13.69
N ARG A 285 4.35 -4.42 13.68
CA ARG A 285 2.93 -4.70 13.52
C ARG A 285 2.37 -4.00 12.28
N TYR A 286 1.75 -4.77 11.39
CA TYR A 286 1.01 -4.25 10.24
C TYR A 286 -0.49 -4.42 10.48
N ALA A 287 -1.20 -3.32 10.75
CA ALA A 287 -2.60 -3.35 11.16
C ALA A 287 -3.59 -3.42 9.97
N SER A 288 -3.19 -2.97 8.78
CA SER A 288 -4.05 -2.79 7.58
C SER A 288 -5.37 -2.04 7.86
N GLN A 289 -5.39 -1.13 8.85
CA GLN A 289 -6.60 -0.41 9.24
C GLN A 289 -6.74 0.85 8.39
N SER A 290 -7.82 0.90 7.60
CA SER A 290 -8.25 2.14 6.95
C SER A 290 -8.83 3.09 8.00
N PRO A 291 -8.55 4.40 7.93
CA PRO A 291 -9.30 5.36 8.71
C PRO A 291 -10.77 5.24 8.33
N GLN A 292 -11.68 5.31 9.31
CA GLN A 292 -13.08 5.51 8.96
C GLN A 292 -13.23 6.91 8.40
N LEU A 293 -13.44 7.02 7.09
CA LEU A 293 -13.74 8.28 6.43
C LEU A 293 -15.19 8.66 6.75
N ASN A 294 -15.40 9.22 7.92
CA ASN A 294 -16.65 9.85 8.28
C ASN A 294 -16.53 11.32 7.88
N ASP A 295 -16.71 11.68 6.60
CA ASP A 295 -16.73 13.11 6.23
C ASP A 295 -18.14 13.63 5.88
N ILE A 296 -18.24 14.96 5.95
CA ILE A 296 -19.41 15.85 5.95
C ILE A 296 -20.21 15.81 4.63
N GLU A 297 -19.65 15.29 3.54
CA GLU A 297 -20.28 15.32 2.21
C GLU A 297 -20.74 13.96 1.68
N ASN A 298 -20.21 12.81 2.13
CA ASN A 298 -20.72 11.48 1.79
C ASN A 298 -20.10 10.39 2.67
N THR A 299 -20.92 9.55 3.30
CA THR A 299 -20.49 8.33 3.99
C THR A 299 -20.21 7.25 2.95
N VAL A 300 -18.94 7.03 2.60
CA VAL A 300 -18.54 5.83 1.85
C VAL A 300 -17.50 5.08 2.66
N SER A 301 -17.94 4.01 3.34
CA SER A 301 -17.05 3.06 3.99
C SER A 301 -16.36 2.23 2.91
N PHE A 302 -15.17 2.65 2.49
CA PHE A 302 -14.37 1.87 1.57
C PHE A 302 -13.57 0.82 2.34
N GLN A 303 -14.01 -0.43 2.31
CA GLN A 303 -13.16 -1.57 2.66
C GLN A 303 -12.28 -1.92 1.47
N VAL A 304 -11.32 -1.06 1.16
CA VAL A 304 -10.34 -1.35 0.11
C VAL A 304 -9.19 -2.08 0.78
N PRO A 305 -8.86 -3.31 0.37
CA PRO A 305 -7.70 -4.01 0.88
C PRO A 305 -6.45 -3.14 0.71
N SER A 306 -5.53 -3.24 1.65
CA SER A 306 -4.23 -2.60 1.49
C SER A 306 -3.44 -3.39 0.46
N VAL A 307 -3.32 -2.82 -0.74
CA VAL A 307 -2.47 -3.36 -1.81
C VAL A 307 -1.10 -2.70 -1.70
N ILE A 308 -0.13 -3.47 -1.23
CA ILE A 308 1.26 -3.02 -1.14
C ILE A 308 1.96 -3.20 -2.50
N PRO A 309 3.11 -2.54 -2.71
CA PRO A 309 3.88 -2.69 -3.96
C PRO A 309 4.29 -4.14 -4.25
N SER A 310 4.56 -4.45 -5.53
CA SER A 310 4.97 -5.78 -6.00
C SER A 310 6.23 -6.30 -5.30
N ARG A 311 7.14 -5.39 -4.96
CA ARG A 311 8.38 -5.67 -4.21
C ARG A 311 8.28 -5.09 -2.82
N ALA A 312 8.21 -5.96 -1.81
CA ALA A 312 7.98 -5.57 -0.43
C ALA A 312 8.83 -6.39 0.56
N LEU A 313 9.46 -5.65 1.48
CA LEU A 313 10.17 -6.15 2.65
C LEU A 313 9.47 -5.62 3.90
N ILE A 314 9.08 -6.52 4.79
CA ILE A 314 8.56 -6.21 6.13
C ILE A 314 9.40 -7.00 7.13
N ALA A 315 10.17 -6.33 7.99
CA ALA A 315 11.13 -7.01 8.85
C ALA A 315 11.19 -6.48 10.29
N ALA A 316 11.29 -7.42 11.23
CA ALA A 316 11.66 -7.20 12.63
C ALA A 316 12.90 -8.04 12.98
N PRO A 317 14.11 -7.66 12.51
CA PRO A 317 15.34 -8.45 12.65
C PRO A 317 15.77 -8.74 14.10
N ALA A 318 15.20 -8.05 15.08
CA ALA A 318 15.47 -8.28 16.50
C ALA A 318 14.21 -8.57 17.34
N GLY A 319 13.04 -8.65 16.72
CA GLY A 319 11.76 -8.82 17.41
C GLY A 319 10.80 -9.73 16.65
N ALA A 320 9.52 -9.61 16.98
CA ALA A 320 8.42 -10.31 16.32
C ALA A 320 7.81 -9.46 15.18
N ALA A 321 7.24 -10.14 14.19
CA ALA A 321 6.44 -9.50 13.15
C ALA A 321 5.00 -10.02 13.20
N ASN A 322 4.02 -9.11 13.22
CA ASN A 322 2.61 -9.45 13.22
C ASN A 322 1.85 -8.70 12.12
N ILE A 323 1.27 -9.45 11.20
CA ILE A 323 0.39 -8.95 10.15
C ILE A 323 -1.05 -9.25 10.56
N ASP A 324 -1.75 -8.28 11.15
CA ASP A 324 -3.06 -8.52 11.80
C ASP A 324 -4.23 -8.68 10.84
N ALA A 325 -4.04 -8.28 9.58
CA ALA A 325 -5.09 -8.17 8.59
C ALA A 325 -4.60 -8.63 7.22
N THR A 326 -5.46 -8.51 6.20
CA THR A 326 -5.07 -8.88 4.84
C THR A 326 -3.98 -7.96 4.32
N LEU A 327 -2.86 -8.58 3.94
CA LEU A 327 -1.78 -7.98 3.16
C LEU A 327 -1.93 -8.46 1.72
N GLY A 328 -2.28 -7.55 0.81
CA GLY A 328 -2.53 -7.85 -0.59
C GLY A 328 -1.41 -7.34 -1.50
N GLN A 329 -1.05 -8.10 -2.53
CA GLN A 329 -0.26 -7.63 -3.67
C GLN A 329 -0.99 -7.92 -4.97
N ILE A 330 -0.93 -6.96 -5.89
CA ILE A 330 -1.27 -7.14 -7.30
C ILE A 330 0.00 -6.78 -8.08
N PRO A 331 0.88 -7.78 -8.32
CA PRO A 331 2.11 -7.55 -9.04
C PRO A 331 1.89 -6.97 -10.43
N ASP A 332 2.82 -6.14 -10.87
CA ASP A 332 2.93 -5.64 -12.24
C ASP A 332 3.80 -6.59 -13.10
N ASP A 333 4.90 -7.13 -12.57
CA ASP A 333 5.68 -8.16 -13.26
C ASP A 333 5.70 -9.50 -12.49
N ARG A 334 6.07 -9.45 -11.22
CA ARG A 334 6.27 -10.60 -10.35
C ARG A 334 6.06 -10.20 -8.90
N ALA A 335 5.65 -11.15 -8.07
CA ALA A 335 5.58 -10.92 -6.63
C ALA A 335 6.95 -11.12 -5.99
N GLU A 336 7.43 -10.12 -5.25
CA GLU A 336 8.58 -10.25 -4.35
C GLU A 336 8.14 -9.79 -2.96
N LEU A 337 7.81 -10.75 -2.09
CA LEU A 337 7.38 -10.46 -0.73
C LEU A 337 8.25 -11.22 0.26
N LEU A 338 8.92 -10.48 1.14
CA LEU A 338 9.64 -11.02 2.30
C LEU A 338 9.04 -10.43 3.58
N ILE A 339 8.55 -11.32 4.44
CA ILE A 339 8.17 -11.00 5.82
C ILE A 339 9.09 -11.80 6.74
N ALA A 340 9.91 -11.10 7.52
CA ALA A 340 10.95 -11.70 8.34
C ALA A 340 10.88 -11.18 9.79
N SER A 341 11.17 -12.07 10.73
CA SER A 341 11.25 -11.75 12.16
C SER A 341 12.37 -12.56 12.81
N ARG A 342 12.89 -12.07 13.94
CA ARG A 342 13.75 -12.89 14.78
C ARG A 342 12.94 -13.87 15.61
N ASP A 343 11.96 -13.36 16.34
CA ASP A 343 11.34 -14.07 17.46
C ASP A 343 10.13 -14.88 17.04
N SER A 344 9.10 -14.25 16.49
CA SER A 344 7.95 -14.95 15.94
C SER A 344 7.30 -14.17 14.80
N LEU A 345 6.72 -14.90 13.85
CA LEU A 345 5.97 -14.33 12.74
C LEU A 345 4.52 -14.78 12.84
N ARG A 346 3.58 -13.84 13.06
CA ARG A 346 2.15 -14.09 12.91
C ARG A 346 1.62 -13.41 11.66
N VAL A 347 0.92 -14.16 10.82
CA VAL A 347 0.32 -13.67 9.59
C VAL A 347 -1.16 -14.02 9.59
N ALA A 348 -2.01 -13.00 9.66
CA ALA A 348 -3.44 -13.17 9.52
C ALA A 348 -3.77 -13.65 8.11
N ARG A 349 -3.46 -12.87 7.07
CA ARG A 349 -3.75 -13.25 5.69
C ARG A 349 -2.81 -12.59 4.71
N VAL A 350 -2.28 -13.36 3.76
CA VAL A 350 -1.53 -12.86 2.61
C VAL A 350 -2.23 -13.27 1.34
N VAL A 351 -2.39 -12.31 0.43
CA VAL A 351 -2.95 -12.56 -0.89
C VAL A 351 -2.06 -11.97 -1.96
N VAL A 352 -1.66 -12.78 -2.93
CA VAL A 352 -0.93 -12.35 -4.13
C VAL A 352 -1.76 -12.76 -5.34
N LYS A 353 -2.40 -11.80 -6.02
CA LYS A 353 -3.37 -12.08 -7.10
C LYS A 353 -2.71 -12.64 -8.37
N GLY A 354 -1.45 -12.30 -8.61
CA GLY A 354 -0.80 -12.45 -9.91
C GLY A 354 -0.81 -11.14 -10.69
N VAL A 355 -0.19 -11.15 -11.86
CA VAL A 355 -0.13 -10.05 -12.81
C VAL A 355 -1.50 -9.83 -13.42
N GLU A 356 -2.01 -8.61 -13.24
CA GLU A 356 -3.36 -8.23 -13.65
C GLU A 356 -3.30 -6.95 -14.47
N PRO A 357 -4.24 -6.74 -15.42
CA PRO A 357 -4.26 -5.51 -16.21
C PRO A 357 -4.26 -4.23 -15.37
N VAL A 358 -4.90 -4.25 -14.19
CA VAL A 358 -4.90 -3.10 -13.26
C VAL A 358 -3.51 -2.73 -12.72
N ALA A 359 -2.56 -3.65 -12.70
CA ALA A 359 -1.19 -3.38 -12.27
C ALA A 359 -0.27 -3.00 -13.44
N THR A 360 -0.52 -3.53 -14.64
CA THR A 360 0.40 -3.41 -15.79
C THR A 360 0.00 -2.38 -16.82
N THR A 361 -1.30 -2.15 -16.97
CA THR A 361 -1.84 -1.32 -18.05
C THR A 361 -2.38 -0.03 -17.44
N PRO A 362 -1.77 1.12 -17.75
CA PRO A 362 -2.32 2.40 -17.32
C PRO A 362 -3.74 2.59 -17.82
N GLY A 363 -4.70 2.80 -16.91
CA GLY A 363 -6.08 2.97 -17.32
C GLY A 363 -7.10 3.12 -16.19
N ARG A 364 -8.35 3.27 -16.61
CA ARG A 364 -9.53 3.26 -15.74
C ARG A 364 -9.94 1.81 -15.45
N TYR A 365 -10.14 1.49 -14.18
CA TYR A 365 -10.66 0.19 -13.74
C TYR A 365 -11.85 0.35 -12.80
N SER A 366 -12.83 -0.56 -12.92
CA SER A 366 -13.88 -0.68 -11.91
C SER A 366 -13.24 -0.98 -10.56
N PRO A 367 -13.66 -0.34 -9.44
CA PRO A 367 -13.15 -0.68 -8.13
C PRO A 367 -13.37 -2.15 -7.84
N THR A 368 -14.48 -2.75 -8.27
CA THR A 368 -14.72 -4.19 -8.09
C THR A 368 -13.61 -5.05 -8.69
N ALA A 369 -13.14 -4.70 -9.89
CA ALA A 369 -12.07 -5.42 -10.58
C ALA A 369 -10.70 -5.25 -9.90
N ALA A 370 -10.47 -4.13 -9.21
CA ALA A 370 -9.21 -3.79 -8.56
C ALA A 370 -9.17 -4.09 -7.05
N VAL A 371 -10.33 -4.20 -6.41
CA VAL A 371 -10.50 -4.08 -4.95
C VAL A 371 -11.24 -5.26 -4.34
N VAL A 372 -12.12 -5.97 -5.07
CA VAL A 372 -12.93 -7.01 -4.42
C VAL A 372 -12.09 -8.26 -4.16
N PRO A 373 -11.95 -8.67 -2.88
CA PRO A 373 -11.18 -9.81 -2.47
C PRO A 373 -11.97 -11.12 -2.62
N THR A 374 -12.78 -11.27 -3.67
CA THR A 374 -13.26 -12.59 -4.10
C THR A 374 -12.10 -13.29 -4.81
N PHE A 375 -11.08 -13.57 -4.01
CA PHE A 375 -9.85 -14.26 -4.39
C PHE A 375 -10.14 -15.74 -4.41
N LEU A 376 -10.68 -16.18 -5.54
CA LEU A 376 -10.59 -17.53 -6.00
C LEU A 376 -9.75 -17.42 -7.26
N PHE A 377 -8.52 -17.92 -7.27
CA PHE A 377 -7.77 -18.16 -8.52
C PHE A 377 -8.44 -19.24 -9.39
N LEU A 378 -9.68 -19.59 -9.06
CA LEU A 378 -10.44 -20.67 -9.68
C LEU A 378 -10.96 -20.15 -11.01
N ASN A 379 -10.78 -20.96 -12.06
CA ASN A 379 -11.29 -20.69 -13.41
C ASN A 379 -10.68 -19.48 -14.13
N ASN A 380 -9.41 -19.16 -13.87
CA ASN A 380 -8.71 -18.19 -14.73
C ASN A 380 -8.50 -18.79 -16.12
N ALA A 381 -8.63 -17.95 -17.15
CA ALA A 381 -8.43 -18.33 -18.54
C ALA A 381 -6.97 -18.15 -19.01
N THR A 382 -6.16 -17.41 -18.24
CA THR A 382 -4.75 -17.09 -18.58
C THR A 382 -3.83 -17.31 -17.37
N PRO A 383 -2.57 -17.72 -17.61
CA PRO A 383 -1.54 -17.77 -16.57
C PRO A 383 -1.46 -16.45 -15.80
N LEU A 384 -1.22 -16.53 -14.49
CA LEU A 384 -1.26 -15.37 -13.61
C LEU A 384 0.10 -14.72 -13.40
N GLN A 385 1.20 -15.41 -13.68
CA GLN A 385 2.56 -14.88 -13.53
C GLN A 385 3.47 -15.46 -14.60
N ALA A 386 4.56 -14.76 -14.90
CA ALA A 386 5.63 -15.29 -15.74
C ALA A 386 6.38 -16.44 -15.03
N ASP A 387 6.99 -17.31 -15.82
CA ASP A 387 7.86 -18.38 -15.30
C ASP A 387 9.03 -17.80 -14.49
N GLY A 388 9.44 -18.51 -13.44
CA GLY A 388 10.57 -18.11 -12.60
C GLY A 388 10.26 -17.06 -11.53
N ALA A 389 8.99 -16.90 -11.14
CA ALA A 389 8.62 -16.04 -10.02
C ALA A 389 9.37 -16.44 -8.73
N GLU A 390 9.94 -15.44 -8.05
CA GLU A 390 10.53 -15.63 -6.73
C GLU A 390 9.44 -16.03 -5.71
N PRO A 391 9.75 -16.93 -4.77
CA PRO A 391 8.77 -17.30 -3.77
C PRO A 391 8.51 -16.16 -2.80
N VAL A 392 7.25 -16.06 -2.36
CA VAL A 392 6.88 -15.32 -1.15
C VAL A 392 7.56 -15.98 0.05
N ARG A 393 8.26 -15.20 0.86
CA ARG A 393 9.07 -15.69 1.98
C ARG A 393 8.47 -15.22 3.31
N LEU A 394 8.10 -16.17 4.16
CA LEU A 394 7.57 -15.96 5.50
C LEU A 394 8.53 -16.63 6.49
N ILE A 395 9.30 -15.84 7.23
CA ILE A 395 10.46 -16.35 8.00
C ILE A 395 10.41 -15.90 9.46
N SER A 396 10.61 -16.85 10.37
CA SER A 396 10.96 -16.60 11.78
C SER A 396 12.29 -17.27 12.10
N ALA A 397 13.27 -16.47 12.53
CA ALA A 397 14.66 -16.91 12.69
C ALA A 397 14.88 -17.81 13.92
N GLN A 398 14.12 -17.62 14.99
CA GLN A 398 14.31 -18.30 16.27
C GLN A 398 13.03 -18.91 16.84
N GLY A 399 11.86 -18.51 16.34
CA GLY A 399 10.60 -19.05 16.83
C GLY A 399 9.67 -19.51 15.74
N ASP A 400 8.38 -19.32 16.03
CA ASP A 400 7.30 -19.96 15.29
C ASP A 400 6.84 -19.05 14.14
N VAL A 401 6.27 -19.67 13.11
CA VAL A 401 5.47 -19.00 12.08
C VAL A 401 4.01 -19.44 12.24
N THR A 402 3.12 -18.49 12.52
CA THR A 402 1.69 -18.73 12.68
C THR A 402 0.90 -18.11 11.52
N LEU A 403 0.10 -18.92 10.84
CA LEU A 403 -0.74 -18.53 9.71
C LEU A 403 -2.19 -18.68 10.15
N ALA A 404 -2.96 -17.58 10.23
CA ALA A 404 -4.22 -17.57 11.00
C ALA A 404 -5.53 -17.52 10.20
N ASN A 405 -5.57 -16.90 9.02
CA ASN A 405 -6.80 -16.70 8.24
C ASN A 405 -6.58 -16.93 6.72
N GLY A 406 -5.76 -17.92 6.39
CA GLY A 406 -5.52 -18.40 5.04
C GLY A 406 -4.46 -17.62 4.26
N ILE A 407 -3.85 -18.30 3.30
CA ILE A 407 -2.83 -17.76 2.39
C ILE A 407 -3.26 -18.11 0.96
N GLN A 408 -3.21 -17.14 0.06
CA GLN A 408 -3.60 -17.34 -1.34
C GLN A 408 -2.56 -16.68 -2.25
N LEU A 409 -1.76 -17.48 -2.93
CA LEU A 409 -0.61 -17.00 -3.69
C LEU A 409 -0.64 -17.50 -5.14
N ALA A 410 -0.61 -16.58 -6.10
CA ALA A 410 -0.32 -16.87 -7.50
C ALA A 410 1.19 -17.10 -7.77
N ALA A 411 1.99 -17.28 -6.72
CA ALA A 411 3.43 -17.43 -6.70
C ALA A 411 3.83 -18.53 -5.71
N PRO A 412 5.00 -19.19 -5.86
CA PRO A 412 5.49 -20.13 -4.86
C PRO A 412 5.68 -19.50 -3.48
N VAL A 413 5.77 -20.34 -2.44
CA VAL A 413 5.95 -19.88 -1.06
C VAL A 413 7.08 -20.62 -0.36
N ARG A 414 7.80 -19.90 0.52
CA ARG A 414 8.75 -20.44 1.49
C ARG A 414 8.33 -20.00 2.88
N VAL A 415 7.88 -20.94 3.69
CA VAL A 415 7.57 -20.74 5.11
C VAL A 415 8.65 -21.42 5.93
N ILE A 416 9.42 -20.65 6.68
CA ILE A 416 10.58 -21.14 7.43
C ILE A 416 10.45 -20.70 8.89
N ALA A 417 10.39 -21.67 9.79
CA ALA A 417 10.35 -21.45 11.23
C ALA A 417 11.47 -22.23 11.92
N ALA A 418 12.25 -21.59 12.78
CA ALA A 418 13.23 -22.31 13.60
C ALA A 418 12.57 -23.24 14.63
N ARG A 419 11.29 -23.02 14.95
CA ARG A 419 10.51 -23.87 15.84
C ARG A 419 9.33 -24.49 15.07
N ASP A 420 8.11 -23.98 15.26
CA ASP A 420 6.91 -24.59 14.68
C ASP A 420 6.35 -23.74 13.53
N ILE A 421 5.77 -24.43 12.54
CA ILE A 421 4.80 -23.81 11.63
C ILE A 421 3.41 -24.20 12.13
N LEU A 422 2.57 -23.21 12.41
CA LEU A 422 1.20 -23.40 12.87
C LEU A 422 0.22 -22.75 11.89
N ALA A 423 -0.56 -23.53 11.16
CA ALA A 423 -1.61 -23.03 10.27
C ALA A 423 -2.98 -23.06 10.98
N GLU A 424 -3.23 -22.12 11.89
CA GLU A 424 -4.51 -21.97 12.60
C GLU A 424 -5.63 -21.73 11.58
N ALA A 425 -6.54 -22.70 11.40
CA ALA A 425 -7.72 -22.57 10.54
C ALA A 425 -7.45 -22.06 9.11
N SER A 426 -6.20 -22.20 8.65
CA SER A 426 -5.73 -21.56 7.43
C SER A 426 -5.71 -22.55 6.27
N ARG A 427 -6.47 -22.22 5.22
CA ARG A 427 -6.27 -22.81 3.90
C ARG A 427 -5.10 -22.09 3.23
N ILE A 428 -4.08 -22.84 2.84
CA ILE A 428 -2.93 -22.31 2.09
C ILE A 428 -3.05 -22.78 0.64
N ASP A 429 -3.40 -21.87 -0.26
CA ASP A 429 -3.48 -22.10 -1.70
C ASP A 429 -2.30 -21.44 -2.42
N VAL A 430 -1.59 -22.24 -3.20
CA VAL A 430 -0.43 -21.79 -3.99
C VAL A 430 -0.59 -22.24 -5.43
N GLN A 431 -0.25 -21.38 -6.40
CA GLN A 431 -0.20 -21.74 -7.81
C GLN A 431 1.23 -21.76 -8.33
N HIS A 432 1.58 -22.85 -9.01
CA HIS A 432 2.83 -23.02 -9.75
C HIS A 432 2.52 -22.90 -11.25
N GLN A 433 3.18 -21.97 -11.93
CA GLN A 433 2.99 -21.76 -13.36
C GLN A 433 3.85 -22.73 -14.21
N SER A 434 4.98 -23.21 -13.66
CA SER A 434 5.93 -24.10 -14.33
C SER A 434 6.41 -25.25 -13.44
N ASP A 435 7.00 -26.29 -14.04
CA ASP A 435 7.49 -27.50 -13.36
C ASP A 435 8.80 -27.33 -12.60
N SER A 436 9.48 -26.19 -12.80
CA SER A 436 10.71 -25.80 -12.11
C SER A 436 10.47 -25.12 -10.76
N VAL A 437 9.21 -24.99 -10.33
CA VAL A 437 8.82 -24.23 -9.15
C VAL A 437 8.84 -25.11 -7.89
N LEU A 438 9.34 -24.55 -6.78
CA LEU A 438 9.35 -25.18 -5.47
C LEU A 438 8.61 -24.30 -4.45
N SER A 439 7.65 -24.91 -3.75
CA SER A 439 7.15 -24.39 -2.48
C SER A 439 7.66 -25.22 -1.31
N LEU A 440 8.11 -24.53 -0.26
CA LEU A 440 8.80 -25.11 0.89
C LEU A 440 8.12 -24.70 2.20
N PHE A 441 7.87 -25.68 3.05
CA PHE A 441 7.52 -25.50 4.45
C PHE A 441 8.59 -26.19 5.28
N GLU A 442 9.33 -25.42 6.07
CA GLU A 442 10.43 -25.93 6.90
C GLU A 442 10.24 -25.48 8.35
N ALA A 443 10.06 -26.46 9.24
CA ALA A 443 9.95 -26.24 10.67
C ALA A 443 11.09 -26.97 11.39
N GLY A 444 11.82 -26.26 12.26
CA GLY A 444 12.85 -26.87 13.11
C GLY A 444 12.29 -27.91 14.08
N ARG A 445 10.98 -27.91 14.34
CA ARG A 445 10.27 -28.89 15.17
C ARG A 445 9.06 -29.47 14.44
N ASP A 446 7.90 -28.81 14.49
CA ASP A 446 6.65 -29.40 14.01
C ASP A 446 5.97 -28.52 12.95
N ILE A 447 5.35 -29.17 11.97
CA ILE A 447 4.36 -28.54 11.09
C ILE A 447 2.99 -29.00 11.58
N ASN A 448 2.23 -28.07 12.14
CA ASN A 448 0.88 -28.32 12.65
C ASN A 448 -0.13 -27.64 11.74
N LEU A 449 -1.01 -28.44 11.14
CA LEU A 449 -2.11 -27.98 10.31
C LEU A 449 -3.44 -28.29 11.02
N PRO A 450 -3.78 -27.61 12.13
CA PRO A 450 -5.01 -27.89 12.83
C PRO A 450 -6.22 -27.29 12.11
N ASN A 451 -7.26 -28.12 11.96
CA ASN A 451 -8.63 -27.70 11.71
C ASN A 451 -8.87 -26.83 10.46
N THR A 452 -9.00 -27.48 9.32
CA THR A 452 -9.81 -26.97 8.21
C THR A 452 -10.75 -28.08 7.75
N GLN A 453 -12.01 -27.78 7.43
CA GLN A 453 -12.90 -28.71 6.71
C GLN A 453 -12.44 -28.96 5.26
N SER A 454 -11.15 -28.70 4.96
CA SER A 454 -10.55 -28.68 3.64
C SER A 454 -9.10 -29.18 3.71
N PHE A 455 -8.36 -29.04 2.62
CA PHE A 455 -6.91 -29.27 2.61
C PHE A 455 -6.21 -28.12 3.33
N GLY A 456 -5.27 -28.45 4.22
CA GLY A 456 -4.45 -27.44 4.91
C GLY A 456 -3.54 -26.71 3.94
N ILE A 457 -2.88 -27.47 3.05
CA ILE A 457 -2.04 -26.94 1.97
C ILE A 457 -2.49 -27.52 0.63
N LYS A 458 -2.76 -26.64 -0.33
CA LYS A 458 -3.16 -26.99 -1.69
C LYS A 458 -2.23 -26.29 -2.70
N VAL A 459 -1.69 -27.08 -3.63
CA VAL A 459 -0.88 -26.59 -4.74
C VAL A 459 -1.58 -26.89 -6.05
N HIS A 460 -1.70 -25.84 -6.87
CA HIS A 460 -2.20 -25.91 -8.23
C HIS A 460 -1.03 -25.83 -9.22
N GLY A 461 -1.15 -26.51 -10.36
CA GLY A 461 -0.09 -26.59 -11.36
C GLY A 461 1.01 -27.62 -11.05
N PRO A 462 2.05 -27.70 -11.90
CA PRO A 462 3.19 -28.63 -11.77
C PRO A 462 4.23 -28.13 -10.76
N GLY A 463 5.35 -28.85 -10.59
CA GLY A 463 6.44 -28.44 -9.69
C GLY A 463 6.56 -29.32 -8.45
N ASP A 464 7.13 -28.77 -7.38
CA ASP A 464 7.39 -29.50 -6.14
C ASP A 464 6.83 -28.74 -4.93
N LEU A 465 6.18 -29.49 -4.04
CA LEU A 465 5.84 -29.10 -2.68
C LEU A 465 6.66 -29.94 -1.71
N VAL A 466 7.45 -29.29 -0.86
CA VAL A 466 8.27 -29.96 0.15
C VAL A 466 7.89 -29.46 1.54
N ALA A 467 7.59 -30.39 2.45
CA ALA A 467 7.34 -30.12 3.86
C ALA A 467 8.36 -30.88 4.72
N LEU A 468 9.21 -30.15 5.42
CA LEU A 468 10.27 -30.65 6.29
C LEU A 468 9.96 -30.27 7.74
N ALA A 469 9.94 -31.26 8.64
CA ALA A 469 9.76 -31.04 10.05
C ALA A 469 10.84 -31.77 10.85
N GLY A 470 11.46 -31.08 11.80
CA GLY A 470 12.44 -31.68 12.72
C GLY A 470 11.89 -32.84 13.55
N ARG A 471 10.58 -32.89 13.77
CA ARG A 471 9.86 -33.91 14.54
C ARG A 471 8.65 -34.41 13.78
N ASN A 472 7.52 -33.71 13.82
CA ASN A 472 6.25 -34.21 13.31
C ASN A 472 5.64 -33.30 12.25
N VAL A 473 4.86 -33.92 11.36
CA VAL A 473 3.87 -33.21 10.54
C VAL A 473 2.51 -33.68 11.03
N ASP A 474 1.82 -32.83 11.77
CA ASP A 474 0.50 -33.12 12.33
C ASP A 474 -0.59 -32.51 11.45
N LEU A 475 -1.43 -33.38 10.90
CA LEU A 475 -2.56 -33.00 10.06
C LEU A 475 -3.85 -32.78 10.85
N ASP A 476 -3.90 -33.24 12.11
CA ASP A 476 -5.07 -33.23 12.98
C ASP A 476 -6.36 -33.59 12.22
N THR A 477 -7.26 -32.63 12.03
CA THR A 477 -8.58 -32.78 11.40
C THR A 477 -8.63 -32.31 9.94
N THR A 478 -7.51 -31.90 9.35
CA THR A 478 -7.46 -31.43 7.95
C THR A 478 -7.50 -32.59 6.95
N ALA A 479 -7.87 -32.30 5.71
CA ALA A 479 -7.71 -33.23 4.60
C ALA A 479 -6.24 -33.41 4.15
N GLY A 480 -5.28 -32.79 4.84
CA GLY A 480 -3.85 -32.89 4.55
C GLY A 480 -3.37 -32.00 3.42
N PHE A 481 -2.47 -32.53 2.59
CA PHE A 481 -1.85 -31.86 1.45
C PHE A 481 -2.53 -32.28 0.13
N SER A 482 -2.68 -31.35 -0.81
CA SER A 482 -3.27 -31.64 -2.13
C SER A 482 -2.48 -31.00 -3.27
N ALA A 483 -2.26 -31.77 -4.34
CA ALA A 483 -1.75 -31.28 -5.61
C ALA A 483 -2.82 -31.54 -6.67
N GLN A 484 -3.26 -30.49 -7.35
CA GLN A 484 -4.46 -30.56 -8.20
C GLN A 484 -4.21 -30.25 -9.69
N GLY A 485 -3.00 -29.86 -10.07
CA GLY A 485 -2.72 -29.44 -11.45
C GLY A 485 -3.66 -28.31 -11.85
N ASN A 486 -4.37 -28.47 -12.97
CA ASN A 486 -5.30 -27.48 -13.51
C ASN A 486 -6.79 -27.73 -13.22
N ARG A 487 -7.13 -28.66 -12.31
CA ARG A 487 -8.55 -29.00 -12.04
C ARG A 487 -9.39 -27.83 -11.56
N GLU A 488 -8.78 -26.96 -10.77
CA GLU A 488 -9.41 -25.79 -10.17
C GLU A 488 -9.09 -24.50 -10.95
N ASN A 489 -8.00 -24.49 -11.74
CA ASN A 489 -7.62 -23.38 -12.61
C ASN A 489 -7.13 -23.91 -13.98
N SER A 490 -8.00 -23.80 -15.00
CA SER A 490 -7.72 -24.28 -16.36
C SER A 490 -6.55 -23.58 -17.05
N ALA A 491 -6.14 -22.40 -16.57
CA ALA A 491 -4.97 -21.68 -17.09
C ALA A 491 -3.64 -22.37 -16.80
N LEU A 492 -3.60 -23.29 -15.84
CA LEU A 492 -2.37 -23.98 -15.44
C LEU A 492 -2.13 -25.23 -16.30
N PRO A 493 -0.88 -25.74 -16.35
CA PRO A 493 -0.61 -27.05 -16.91
C PRO A 493 -1.38 -28.17 -16.21
N ALA A 494 -1.80 -29.19 -16.96
CA ALA A 494 -2.56 -30.33 -16.41
C ALA A 494 -1.78 -31.16 -15.39
N THR A 495 -0.45 -31.17 -15.51
CA THR A 495 0.46 -31.84 -14.58
C THR A 495 0.30 -31.24 -13.18
N SER A 496 0.22 -32.12 -12.18
CA SER A 496 0.17 -31.73 -10.76
C SER A 496 1.57 -31.72 -10.15
N ALA A 497 1.77 -30.90 -9.13
CA ALA A 497 2.99 -30.89 -8.34
C ALA A 497 3.21 -32.23 -7.62
N LYS A 498 4.49 -32.57 -7.39
CA LYS A 498 4.87 -33.66 -6.49
C LYS A 498 4.83 -33.17 -5.06
N ILE A 499 4.42 -34.03 -4.14
CA ILE A 499 4.39 -33.72 -2.70
C ILE A 499 5.40 -34.60 -2.00
N THR A 500 6.33 -33.97 -1.28
CA THR A 500 7.33 -34.64 -0.44
C THR A 500 7.16 -34.18 1.00
N ILE A 501 6.97 -35.11 1.92
CA ILE A 501 6.79 -34.84 3.35
C ILE A 501 7.84 -35.64 4.11
N VAL A 502 8.66 -34.96 4.90
CA VAL A 502 9.77 -35.57 5.62
C VAL A 502 9.78 -35.13 7.09
N PRO A 503 9.12 -35.89 7.98
CA PRO A 503 9.26 -35.70 9.42
C PRO A 503 10.60 -36.28 9.93
N GLY A 504 11.08 -35.80 11.06
CA GLY A 504 12.29 -36.29 11.72
C GLY A 504 13.60 -35.85 11.06
N VAL A 505 13.58 -34.87 10.16
CA VAL A 505 14.79 -34.29 9.56
C VAL A 505 15.04 -32.92 10.17
N ALA A 506 16.11 -32.82 10.96
CA ALA A 506 16.55 -31.55 11.51
C ALA A 506 16.90 -30.57 10.37
N SER A 507 16.42 -29.33 10.48
CA SER A 507 16.76 -28.25 9.56
C SER A 507 18.28 -28.03 9.55
N GLY A 508 18.97 -28.54 8.54
CA GLY A 508 20.39 -28.27 8.31
C GLY A 508 20.65 -26.92 7.63
N ASP A 509 19.61 -26.24 7.15
CA ASP A 509 19.74 -25.13 6.20
C ASP A 509 19.63 -23.73 6.82
N TRP A 510 19.50 -23.62 8.15
CA TRP A 510 19.44 -22.33 8.82
C TRP A 510 20.70 -21.47 8.59
N SER A 511 21.90 -22.06 8.55
CA SER A 511 23.14 -21.33 8.22
C SER A 511 23.14 -20.77 6.79
N THR A 512 22.46 -21.45 5.86
CA THR A 512 22.31 -21.04 4.46
C THR A 512 21.24 -19.95 4.33
N ALA A 513 20.12 -20.07 5.05
CA ALA A 513 19.10 -19.04 5.15
C ALA A 513 19.65 -17.75 5.78
N GLN A 514 20.49 -17.87 6.81
CA GLN A 514 21.16 -16.74 7.46
C GLN A 514 22.08 -15.98 6.50
N THR A 515 22.83 -16.67 5.66
CA THR A 515 23.79 -16.03 4.71
C THR A 515 23.10 -15.43 3.48
N ARG A 516 21.86 -15.85 3.18
CA ARG A 516 21.14 -15.47 1.95
C ARG A 516 20.07 -14.39 2.15
N TYR A 517 19.54 -14.27 3.37
CA TYR A 517 18.41 -13.38 3.67
C TYR A 517 18.69 -12.32 4.74
N PHE A 518 19.86 -12.37 5.37
CA PHE A 518 20.43 -11.35 6.26
C PHE A 518 21.85 -11.03 5.78
#